data_AF-A0A7X0NGR3-F1
#
_entry.id   AF-A0A7X0NGR3-F1
#
_cell.length_a   1.000
_cell.length_b   1.000
_cell.length_c   1.000
_cell.angle_alpha   90.00
_cell.angle_beta   90.00
_cell.angle_gamma   90.00
#
_symmetry.space_group_name_H-M   'P 1'
#
loop_
_entity.id
_entity.type
_entity.pdbx_description
1 polymer ?
#
loop_
_entity_poly.entity_id
_entity_poly.type
_entity_poly.pdbx_seq_one_letter_code
_entity_poly.pdbx_strand_id
1 'polypeptide(L)' 'MEKNQPPIPLIKTWIALARQNDHPDAKLRALQMLRDKVGTPEEIAKLLKQLNM' A
#
# COMPACT_ATOMS: atom_id res chain seq x y z
N MET A 1 13.63 -13.59 9.86
CA MET A 1 13.40 -12.14 9.98
C MET A 1 11.90 -11.94 9.92
N GLU A 2 11.27 -11.64 11.05
CA GLU A 2 9.84 -11.29 11.08
C GLU A 2 9.64 -10.06 10.20
N LYS A 3 9.03 -10.24 9.01
CA LYS A 3 8.53 -9.12 8.23
C LYS A 3 7.35 -8.56 9.03
N ASN A 4 7.62 -7.59 9.92
CA ASN A 4 6.59 -6.79 10.56
C ASN A 4 5.84 -6.04 9.47
N GLN A 5 4.78 -6.67 8.96
CA GLN A 5 3.89 -6.03 8.01
C GLN A 5 3.33 -4.77 8.67
N PRO A 6 3.25 -3.64 7.93
CA PRO A 6 2.68 -2.42 8.46
C PRO A 6 1.25 -2.66 8.97
N PRO A 7 0.79 -1.89 9.97
CA PRO A 7 -0.60 -1.95 10.40
C PRO A 7 -1.56 -1.77 9.23
N ILE A 8 -2.62 -2.57 9.17
CA ILE A 8 -3.62 -2.52 8.10
C ILE A 8 -4.16 -1.09 7.84
N PRO A 9 -4.47 -0.26 8.86
CA PRO A 9 -4.92 1.11 8.61
C PRO A 9 -3.93 1.95 7.79
N LEU A 10 -2.63 1.76 8.01
CA LEU A 10 -1.58 2.48 7.31
C LEU A 10 -1.48 2.04 5.84
N ILE A 11 -1.63 0.75 5.58
CA ILE A 11 -1.70 0.20 4.23
C ILE A 11 -2.91 0.79 3.48
N LYS A 12 -4.07 0.86 4.13
CA LYS A 12 -5.28 1.48 3.55
C LYS A 12 -5.03 2.94 3.18
N THR A 13 -4.34 3.70 4.04
CA THR A 13 -3.97 5.10 3.75
C THR A 13 -3.08 5.20 2.51
N TRP A 14 -2.05 4.36 2.39
CA TRP A 14 -1.19 4.39 1.20
C TRP A 14 -1.95 4.01 -0.06
N ILE A 15 -2.87 3.05 0.00
CA ILE A 15 -3.70 2.69 -1.17
C ILE A 15 -4.61 3.84 -1.57
N ALA A 16 -5.22 4.54 -0.61
CA ALA A 16 -6.03 5.72 -0.88
C ALA A 16 -5.19 6.83 -1.54
N LEU A 17 -4.01 7.13 -1.00
CA LEU A 17 -3.09 8.14 -1.55
C LEU A 17 -2.58 7.75 -2.95
N ALA A 18 -2.31 6.47 -3.19
CA ALA A 18 -1.85 5.98 -4.50
C ALA A 18 -2.93 6.10 -5.59
N ARG A 19 -4.21 6.11 -5.20
CA ARG A 19 -5.36 6.28 -6.11
C ARG A 19 -5.71 7.74 -6.38
N GLN A 20 -5.26 8.68 -5.55
CA GLN A 20 -5.49 10.11 -5.74
C GLN A 20 -4.50 10.69 -6.76
N ASN A 21 -4.97 11.58 -7.64
CA ASN A 21 -4.12 12.28 -8.61
C ASN A 21 -3.81 13.72 -8.20
N ASP A 22 -4.49 14.25 -7.19
CA ASP A 22 -4.38 15.67 -6.77
C ASP A 22 -3.04 15.99 -6.07
N HIS A 23 -2.34 14.95 -5.61
CA HIS A 23 -1.05 15.07 -4.90
C HIS A 23 -0.02 14.08 -5.47
N PRO A 24 0.67 14.41 -6.58
CA PRO A 24 1.62 13.53 -7.24
C PRO A 24 2.74 13.01 -6.32
N ASP A 25 3.27 13.87 -5.44
CA ASP A 25 4.31 13.48 -4.48
C ASP A 25 3.80 12.49 -3.42
N ALA A 26 2.58 12.70 -2.94
CA ALA A 26 1.97 11.80 -1.96
C ALA A 26 1.66 10.44 -2.60
N LYS A 27 1.17 10.45 -3.85
CA LYS A 27 0.97 9.25 -4.67
C LYS A 27 2.27 8.47 -4.85
N LEU A 28 3.34 9.14 -5.27
CA LEU A 28 4.64 8.50 -5.49
C LEU A 28 5.17 7.87 -4.20
N ARG A 29 5.16 8.61 -3.09
CA ARG A 29 5.57 8.09 -1.78
C ARG A 29 4.72 6.91 -1.34
N ALA A 30 3.41 6.97 -1.54
CA ALA A 30 2.51 5.89 -1.17
C ALA A 30 2.75 4.60 -1.99
N LEU A 31 2.99 4.73 -3.30
CA LEU A 31 3.37 3.60 -4.15
C LEU A 31 4.70 2.97 -3.71
N GLN A 32 5.67 3.80 -3.33
CA GLN A 32 6.95 3.33 -2.83
C GLN A 32 6.80 2.60 -1.49
N MET A 33 6.01 3.13 -0.55
CA MET A 33 5.74 2.46 0.72
C MET A 33 5.02 1.11 0.54
N LEU A 34 4.05 1.04 -0.40
CA LEU A 34 3.39 -0.23 -0.73
C LEU A 34 4.38 -1.24 -1.29
N ARG A 35 5.28 -0.83 -2.19
CA ARG A 35 6.31 -1.71 -2.74
C ARG A 35 7.30 -2.19 -1.69
N ASP A 36 7.79 -1.29 -0.85
CA ASP A 36 8.87 -1.58 0.12
C ASP A 36 8.36 -2.38 1.32
N LYS A 37 7.10 -2.18 1.71
CA LYS A 37 6.55 -2.76 2.94
C LYS A 37 5.55 -3.89 2.73
N VAL A 38 4.82 -3.87 1.63
CA VAL A 38 3.89 -4.95 1.27
C VAL A 38 4.57 -5.91 0.31
N GLY A 39 5.06 -5.40 -0.83
CA GLY A 39 5.80 -6.17 -1.80
C GLY A 39 5.35 -5.94 -3.24
N THR A 40 5.27 -7.00 -4.04
CA THR A 40 4.94 -6.90 -5.46
C THR A 40 3.49 -6.47 -5.68
N PRO A 41 3.12 -5.97 -6.88
CA PRO A 41 1.73 -5.67 -7.21
C PRO A 41 0.76 -6.84 -6.97
N GLU A 42 1.21 -8.08 -7.19
CA GLU A 42 0.42 -9.30 -6.93
C GLU A 42 0.20 -9.54 -5.44
N GLU A 43 1.22 -9.32 -4.60
CA GLU A 43 1.12 -9.41 -3.15
C GLU A 43 0.17 -8.32 -2.60
N ILE A 44 0.26 -7.10 -3.13
CA ILE A 44 -0.64 -5.99 -2.81
C ILE A 44 -2.08 -6.35 -3.22
N ALA A 45 -2.30 -6.91 -4.41
CA ALA A 45 -3.61 -7.33 -4.88
C ALA A 45 -4.20 -8.47 -4.04
N LYS A 46 -3.37 -9.43 -3.62
CA LYS A 46 -3.78 -10.51 -2.72
C LYS A 46 -4.18 -9.97 -1.36
N LEU A 47 -3.40 -9.04 -0.79
CA LEU A 47 -3.72 -8.39 0.47
C LEU A 47 -5.03 -7.60 0.38
N LEU A 48 -5.25 -6.85 -0.70
CA LEU A 48 -6.50 -6.12 -0.95
C LEU A 48 -7.72 -7.04 -0.93
N LYS A 49 -7.63 -8.21 -1.59
CA LYS A 49 -8.70 -9.22 -1.55
C LYS A 49 -8.96 -9.75 -0.14
N GLN A 50 -7.92 -9.98 0.67
CA GLN A 50 -8.07 -10.42 2.06
C GLN A 50 -8.73 -9.36 2.95
N LEU A 51 -8.57 -8.07 2.60
CA LEU A 51 -9.12 -6.94 3.32
C LEU A 51 -10.53 -6.55 2.86
N ASN A 52 -11.12 -7.28 1.91
CA ASN A 52 -12.39 -6.94 1.23
C ASN A 52 -12.40 -5.50 0.66
N MET A 53 -11.33 -5.13 -0.05
CA MET A 53 -11.14 -3.80 -0.67
C MET A 53 -11.02 -3.84 -2.19
#